data_AF-A0A935RU96-F1
#
_entry.id   AF-A0A935RU96-F1
#
_cell.length_a   1.000
_cell.length_b   1.000
_cell.length_c   1.000
_cell.angle_alpha   90.00
_cell.angle_beta   90.00
_cell.angle_gamma   90.00
#
_symmetry.space_group_name_H-M   'P 1'
#
loop_
_entity.id
_entity.type
_entity.pdbx_description
1 polymer ?
#
loop_
_entity_poly.entity_id
_entity_poly.type
_entity_poly.pdbx_seq_one_letter_code
_entity_poly.pdbx_strand_id
1 'polypeptide(L)'
;MPRIRIGKQTELSATPHSIVKTDGANEQMYLAPGVNGDVLTIVAGVPTWNAVPYPSEFDQYANVAAFPVAGVTDVIYYAVAENAFYIWSGAVYVEVPTPSAFSFTVSGDAGVDQTITNGNTLEINGANGFSFNGVATDIIQLVPPTGAVTGQVLTWNNGTSTWAAQTPATTFIVAGDAGPSQTITIGTDTLTVIGGTNISTVMSATDNLTINMDPFSIDFLNDVDTTTTPPGVGEYLAWNGTNFVPTAPGGGFTSWTLAGDAGANQTISDGNVATFVGGNGIATVGSAVDTLTINYDGNLNNNSDVLIAAPAAGQILVFDGTDWVNQNAPATSFTVAGDAGTNPSILIGTDTLSILGGLGIDTTGSAGADSITIALNAVISDLTDVNTAGAANGSLMYFDGTNWVNLGIGAANQVLTVSGGVPVWAANADATTVGDTDTLDLVLTGVNITGNVLFSATAGNVSHNVTGVAVLPQTEYFTPANGDTTVTLAIAPLAGTPVHVYINGERAPITTEWSIAGTVITFVTAFAPSAGAQFSGQVSVDYWI
;
A
#
# COMPACT_ATOMS: atom_id res chain seq x y z
N MET A 1 200.32 59.14 -23.56
CA MET A 1 200.86 58.13 -22.62
C MET A 1 200.68 58.69 -21.21
N PRO A 2 200.06 57.94 -20.29
CA PRO A 2 200.78 56.99 -19.47
C PRO A 2 200.57 55.58 -20.03
N ARG A 3 201.65 54.88 -20.31
CA ARG A 3 201.58 53.44 -20.61
C ARG A 3 201.51 52.72 -19.27
N ILE A 4 200.54 51.83 -19.10
CA ILE A 4 200.49 50.87 -17.99
C ILE A 4 201.85 50.17 -17.92
N ARG A 5 202.45 50.14 -16.73
CA ARG A 5 203.67 49.35 -16.48
C ARG A 5 203.29 47.87 -16.45
N ILE A 6 203.40 47.15 -17.56
CA ILE A 6 203.16 45.69 -17.66
C ILE A 6 204.38 44.90 -17.14
N GLY A 7 204.99 45.35 -16.04
CA GLY A 7 206.24 44.80 -15.49
C GLY A 7 206.04 43.74 -14.40
N LYS A 8 204.84 43.62 -13.83
CA LYS A 8 204.48 42.54 -12.91
C LYS A 8 203.63 41.53 -13.69
N GLN A 9 203.96 40.24 -13.58
CA GLN A 9 203.12 39.15 -14.08
C GLN A 9 201.66 39.43 -13.70
N THR A 10 200.76 39.46 -14.69
CA THR A 10 199.32 39.51 -14.48
C THR A 10 198.89 38.26 -13.73
N GLU A 11 198.88 38.32 -12.40
CA GLU A 11 198.18 37.34 -11.59
C GLU A 11 196.68 37.44 -11.92
N LEU A 12 196.08 36.33 -12.34
CA LEU A 12 194.65 36.26 -12.57
C LEU A 12 193.90 36.65 -11.28
N SER A 13 192.81 37.42 -11.43
CA SER A 13 191.93 37.72 -10.31
C SER A 13 191.46 36.43 -9.63
N ALA A 14 191.57 36.37 -8.29
CA ALA A 14 191.11 35.23 -7.51
C ALA A 14 189.58 35.04 -7.55
N THR A 15 188.82 36.06 -7.97
CA THR A 15 187.35 36.01 -8.10
C THR A 15 186.97 36.07 -9.59
N PRO A 16 186.40 34.99 -10.17
CA PRO A 16 186.01 34.96 -11.58
C PRO A 16 185.05 36.09 -11.95
N HIS A 17 185.14 36.58 -13.19
CA HIS A 17 184.31 37.66 -13.76
C HIS A 17 184.48 39.04 -13.12
N SER A 18 185.54 39.24 -12.34
CA SER A 18 185.93 40.55 -11.84
C SER A 18 186.39 41.47 -12.97
N ILE A 19 186.07 42.76 -12.86
CA ILE A 19 186.47 43.78 -13.83
C ILE A 19 187.82 44.36 -13.39
N VAL A 20 188.73 44.52 -14.36
CA VAL A 20 190.00 45.20 -14.11
C VAL A 20 189.78 46.70 -14.01
N LYS A 21 190.22 47.29 -12.92
CA LYS A 21 190.35 48.74 -12.77
C LYS A 21 191.75 49.10 -12.27
N THR A 22 192.03 50.39 -12.15
CA THR A 22 193.23 50.86 -11.44
C THR A 22 192.83 51.54 -10.15
N ASP A 23 193.70 51.49 -9.14
CA ASP A 23 193.55 52.30 -7.94
C ASP A 23 194.02 53.75 -8.16
N GLY A 24 193.98 54.57 -7.11
CA GLY A 24 194.41 55.97 -7.16
C GLY A 24 195.92 56.16 -7.43
N ALA A 25 196.73 55.10 -7.34
CA ALA A 25 198.16 55.10 -7.68
C ALA A 25 198.43 54.57 -9.10
N ASN A 26 197.39 54.27 -9.87
CA ASN A 26 197.43 53.62 -11.18
C ASN A 26 197.99 52.19 -11.14
N GLU A 27 197.98 51.52 -9.99
CA GLU A 27 198.23 50.09 -9.93
C GLU A 27 196.95 49.31 -10.29
N GLN A 28 197.12 48.20 -10.99
CA GLN A 28 195.99 47.36 -11.39
C GLN A 28 195.35 46.72 -10.16
N MET A 29 194.02 46.85 -10.04
CA MET A 29 193.21 46.18 -9.03
C MET A 29 191.96 45.58 -9.67
N TYR A 30 191.29 44.66 -8.99
CA TYR A 30 190.07 44.02 -9.49
C TYR A 30 188.85 44.47 -8.70
N LEU A 31 187.76 44.81 -9.38
CA LEU A 31 186.44 44.98 -8.79
C LEU A 31 185.65 43.69 -8.98
N ALA A 32 185.25 43.05 -7.89
CA ALA A 32 184.42 41.85 -7.92
C ALA A 32 183.08 42.12 -8.65
N PRO A 33 182.47 41.12 -9.31
CA PRO A 33 181.14 41.27 -9.90
C PRO A 33 180.09 41.63 -8.85
N GLY A 34 179.12 42.47 -9.22
CA GLY A 34 178.00 42.88 -8.36
C GLY A 34 176.99 41.76 -8.12
N VAL A 35 176.01 41.98 -7.23
CA VAL A 35 174.93 41.01 -7.02
C VAL A 35 173.84 41.15 -8.08
N ASN A 36 173.04 40.10 -8.27
CA ASN A 36 171.99 40.09 -9.30
C ASN A 36 170.95 41.19 -9.05
N GLY A 37 170.74 42.05 -10.05
CA GLY A 37 169.85 43.22 -9.97
C GLY A 37 170.58 44.55 -9.74
N ASP A 38 171.88 44.53 -9.45
CA ASP A 38 172.69 45.74 -9.42
C ASP A 38 173.10 46.17 -10.83
N VAL A 39 173.17 47.48 -11.05
CA VAL A 39 173.71 48.10 -12.26
C VAL A 39 175.05 48.76 -11.98
N LEU A 40 175.99 48.63 -12.93
CA LEU A 40 177.31 49.26 -12.82
C LEU A 40 177.16 50.75 -13.12
N THR A 41 177.50 51.57 -12.14
CA THR A 41 177.46 53.03 -12.26
C THR A 41 178.84 53.63 -11.98
N ILE A 42 179.04 54.90 -12.34
CA ILE A 42 180.27 55.65 -12.02
C ILE A 42 179.95 56.61 -10.88
N VAL A 43 180.55 56.41 -9.72
CA VAL A 43 180.41 57.30 -8.56
C VAL A 43 181.75 57.95 -8.27
N ALA A 44 181.81 59.28 -8.28
CA ALA A 44 183.03 60.07 -8.10
C ALA A 44 184.19 59.64 -9.04
N GLY A 45 183.86 59.25 -10.28
CA GLY A 45 184.82 58.81 -11.29
C GLY A 45 185.30 57.37 -11.15
N VAL A 46 184.78 56.61 -10.17
CA VAL A 46 185.16 55.21 -9.93
C VAL A 46 183.97 54.27 -10.23
N PRO A 47 184.16 53.20 -11.03
CA PRO A 47 183.11 52.20 -11.27
C PRO A 47 182.70 51.47 -9.98
N THR A 48 181.40 51.43 -9.69
CA THR A 48 180.76 50.82 -8.50
C THR A 48 179.35 50.28 -8.81
N TRP A 49 178.91 49.21 -8.15
CA TRP A 49 177.60 48.55 -8.36
C TRP A 49 176.51 49.08 -7.39
N ASN A 50 175.29 49.40 -7.87
CA ASN A 50 174.14 49.92 -7.09
C ASN A 50 172.78 49.29 -7.52
N ALA A 51 171.77 49.26 -6.62
CA ALA A 51 170.41 48.72 -6.88
C ALA A 51 169.41 49.72 -7.55
N VAL A 52 168.34 49.21 -8.20
CA VAL A 52 167.33 49.98 -8.97
C VAL A 52 166.05 50.30 -8.15
N PRO A 53 165.46 51.53 -8.16
CA PRO A 53 164.16 51.82 -7.52
C PRO A 53 162.94 51.62 -8.47
N TYR A 54 161.79 51.13 -7.95
CA TYR A 54 160.49 51.00 -8.66
C TYR A 54 159.56 52.22 -8.41
N PRO A 55 158.77 52.73 -9.40
CA PRO A 55 157.77 53.80 -9.19
C PRO A 55 156.33 53.29 -8.91
N SER A 56 155.50 54.08 -8.19
CA SER A 56 154.07 53.83 -7.86
C SER A 56 153.09 54.30 -8.95
N GLU A 57 151.88 53.73 -9.01
CA GLU A 57 150.89 53.90 -10.11
C GLU A 57 149.98 55.16 -10.02
N PHE A 58 149.99 55.91 -8.90
CA PHE A 58 149.30 57.20 -8.79
C PHE A 58 150.01 58.11 -7.79
N ASP A 59 149.78 59.42 -7.93
CA ASP A 59 150.38 60.40 -7.06
C ASP A 59 149.37 60.91 -6.04
N GLN A 60 149.71 60.77 -4.76
CA GLN A 60 148.86 61.15 -3.65
C GLN A 60 149.25 62.52 -3.10
N TYR A 61 148.24 63.37 -2.89
CA TYR A 61 148.43 64.69 -2.28
C TYR A 61 147.36 64.96 -1.23
N ALA A 62 147.69 65.86 -0.30
CA ALA A 62 146.81 66.18 0.81
C ALA A 62 145.46 66.77 0.36
N ASN A 63 145.46 67.59 -0.70
CA ASN A 63 144.28 68.20 -1.29
C ASN A 63 144.55 68.63 -2.75
N VAL A 64 143.53 69.10 -3.47
CA VAL A 64 143.68 69.52 -4.88
C VAL A 64 144.64 70.69 -5.04
N ALA A 65 144.69 71.61 -4.06
CA ALA A 65 145.61 72.76 -4.08
C ALA A 65 147.09 72.36 -3.93
N ALA A 66 147.37 71.18 -3.40
CA ALA A 66 148.71 70.62 -3.27
C ALA A 66 149.18 69.89 -4.54
N PHE A 67 148.33 69.77 -5.56
CA PHE A 67 148.73 69.22 -6.84
C PHE A 67 149.76 70.13 -7.54
N PRO A 68 150.64 69.55 -8.39
CA PRO A 68 151.52 70.32 -9.25
C PRO A 68 150.74 71.38 -10.05
N VAL A 69 151.34 72.55 -10.27
CA VAL A 69 150.68 73.67 -11.00
C VAL A 69 150.22 73.25 -12.41
N ALA A 70 150.92 72.30 -13.02
CA ALA A 70 150.48 71.58 -14.22
C ALA A 70 150.65 70.08 -13.98
N GLY A 71 149.57 69.32 -14.15
CA GLY A 71 149.61 67.88 -14.06
C GLY A 71 150.25 67.22 -15.27
N VAL A 72 150.53 65.93 -15.12
CA VAL A 72 151.02 65.07 -16.19
C VAL A 72 149.83 64.28 -16.74
N THR A 73 149.67 64.29 -18.06
CA THR A 73 148.71 63.43 -18.73
C THR A 73 149.07 61.97 -18.47
N ASP A 74 148.06 61.13 -18.17
CA ASP A 74 148.20 59.71 -17.82
C ASP A 74 148.69 59.43 -16.39
N VAL A 75 148.79 60.46 -15.54
CA VAL A 75 148.91 60.29 -14.08
C VAL A 75 147.57 60.52 -13.42
N ILE A 76 147.19 59.62 -12.52
CA ILE A 76 146.03 59.77 -11.65
C ILE A 76 146.49 60.46 -10.36
N TYR A 77 145.74 61.49 -9.97
CA TYR A 77 146.00 62.29 -8.78
C TYR A 77 144.92 62.00 -7.75
N TYR A 78 145.31 61.59 -6.55
CA TYR A 78 144.36 61.39 -5.46
C TYR A 78 144.48 62.52 -4.44
N ALA A 79 143.38 63.25 -4.24
CA ALA A 79 143.30 64.30 -3.24
C ALA A 79 142.62 63.73 -1.99
N VAL A 80 143.37 63.59 -0.90
CA VAL A 80 142.90 62.88 0.30
C VAL A 80 141.79 63.66 1.02
N ALA A 81 141.89 64.98 1.11
CA ALA A 81 140.89 65.79 1.82
C ALA A 81 139.52 65.79 1.14
N GLU A 82 139.50 65.75 -0.19
CA GLU A 82 138.29 65.70 -1.02
C GLU A 82 137.80 64.25 -1.24
N ASN A 83 138.61 63.26 -0.87
CA ASN A 83 138.39 61.82 -1.10
C ASN A 83 137.97 61.51 -2.54
N ALA A 84 138.61 62.17 -3.50
CA ALA A 84 138.27 62.05 -4.90
C ALA A 84 139.54 61.91 -5.76
N PHE A 85 139.37 61.18 -6.86
CA PHE A 85 140.41 61.02 -7.88
C PHE A 85 140.25 62.10 -8.94
N TYR A 86 141.37 62.59 -9.43
CA TYR A 86 141.47 63.64 -10.42
C TYR A 86 142.42 63.22 -11.53
N ILE A 87 142.15 63.69 -12.74
CA ILE A 87 143.03 63.54 -13.90
C ILE A 87 143.37 64.91 -14.47
N TRP A 88 144.58 65.04 -15.04
CA TRP A 88 144.97 66.27 -15.71
C TRP A 88 144.39 66.32 -17.12
N SER A 89 143.52 67.30 -17.39
CA SER A 89 142.88 67.50 -18.70
C SER A 89 143.78 68.16 -19.76
N GLY A 90 145.01 68.55 -19.38
CA GLY A 90 145.88 69.41 -20.20
C GLY A 90 145.87 70.88 -19.78
N ALA A 91 144.88 71.31 -18.98
CA ALA A 91 144.78 72.68 -18.48
C ALA A 91 144.34 72.78 -17.01
N VAL A 92 143.49 71.87 -16.55
CA VAL A 92 143.00 71.81 -15.16
C VAL A 92 142.88 70.36 -14.68
N TYR A 93 142.89 70.17 -13.37
CA TYR A 93 142.51 68.89 -12.76
C TYR A 93 141.00 68.73 -12.79
N VAL A 94 140.53 67.61 -13.33
CA VAL A 94 139.12 67.26 -13.44
C VAL A 94 138.83 66.09 -12.52
N GLU A 95 137.86 66.25 -11.62
CA GLU A 95 137.40 65.18 -10.73
C GLU A 95 136.75 64.05 -11.55
N VAL A 96 137.06 62.82 -11.20
CA VAL A 96 136.42 61.63 -11.79
C VAL A 96 135.05 61.45 -11.12
N PRO A 97 133.91 61.56 -11.83
CA PRO A 97 132.59 61.50 -11.23
C PRO A 97 132.29 60.14 -10.57
N THR A 98 131.61 60.14 -9.43
CA THR A 98 131.06 58.91 -8.85
C THR A 98 129.83 58.44 -9.64
N PRO A 99 129.62 57.11 -9.82
CA PRO A 99 128.48 56.62 -10.59
C PRO A 99 127.15 57.11 -10.02
N SER A 100 126.28 57.65 -10.86
CA SER A 100 124.91 58.02 -10.51
C SER A 100 124.08 56.79 -10.12
N ALA A 101 123.21 56.94 -9.12
CA ALA A 101 122.38 55.87 -8.56
C ALA A 101 121.69 54.98 -9.61
N PHE A 102 121.77 53.65 -9.40
CA PHE A 102 121.03 52.67 -10.18
C PHE A 102 119.59 52.54 -9.64
N SER A 103 118.59 52.62 -10.52
CA SER A 103 117.19 52.36 -10.20
C SER A 103 116.57 51.44 -11.23
N PHE A 104 115.65 50.57 -10.81
CA PHE A 104 114.87 49.72 -11.70
C PHE A 104 113.40 49.70 -11.29
N THR A 105 112.51 49.36 -12.20
CA THR A 105 111.07 49.28 -11.94
C THR A 105 110.62 47.83 -11.91
N VAL A 106 109.76 47.50 -10.95
CA VAL A 106 109.10 46.20 -10.82
C VAL A 106 107.62 46.38 -11.11
N SER A 107 107.12 45.66 -12.10
CA SER A 107 105.70 45.63 -12.49
C SER A 107 105.09 44.28 -12.09
N GLY A 108 103.82 44.28 -11.70
CA GLY A 108 103.06 43.06 -11.39
C GLY A 108 101.85 42.90 -12.32
N ASP A 109 101.24 41.71 -12.33
CA ASP A 109 100.04 41.43 -13.14
C ASP A 109 98.82 42.30 -12.76
N ALA A 110 98.85 42.91 -11.57
CA ALA A 110 97.91 43.89 -11.09
C ALA A 110 98.60 44.90 -10.15
N GLY A 111 98.02 46.08 -9.98
CA GLY A 111 98.58 47.17 -9.16
C GLY A 111 99.37 48.19 -9.98
N VAL A 112 100.08 49.09 -9.30
CA VAL A 112 100.90 50.14 -9.93
C VAL A 112 102.36 49.72 -9.86
N ASP A 113 103.08 49.87 -10.97
CA ASP A 113 104.52 49.64 -11.06
C ASP A 113 105.30 50.41 -9.99
N GLN A 114 106.30 49.76 -9.40
CA GLN A 114 107.11 50.32 -8.32
C GLN A 114 108.55 50.57 -8.78
N THR A 115 109.04 51.80 -8.64
CA THR A 115 110.45 52.12 -8.91
C THR A 115 111.28 51.97 -7.63
N ILE A 116 112.25 51.07 -7.67
CA ILE A 116 113.20 50.83 -6.57
C ILE A 116 114.45 51.68 -6.81
N THR A 117 114.74 52.59 -5.89
CA THR A 117 115.91 53.48 -5.89
C THR A 117 116.94 53.06 -4.86
N ASN A 118 118.14 53.63 -4.93
CA ASN A 118 119.21 53.35 -3.97
C ASN A 118 118.75 53.59 -2.52
N GLY A 119 118.99 52.59 -1.65
CA GLY A 119 118.55 52.60 -0.25
C GLY A 119 117.17 51.96 0.02
N ASN A 120 116.40 51.63 -1.03
CA ASN A 120 115.12 50.92 -0.87
C ASN A 120 115.33 49.39 -0.94
N THR A 121 114.56 48.65 -0.15
CA THR A 121 114.53 47.18 -0.19
C THR A 121 113.39 46.70 -1.09
N LEU A 122 113.66 45.77 -2.00
CA LEU A 122 112.61 45.02 -2.70
C LEU A 122 112.09 43.90 -1.79
N GLU A 123 110.86 44.04 -1.32
CA GLU A 123 110.16 43.00 -0.55
C GLU A 123 109.14 42.28 -1.44
N ILE A 124 109.25 40.96 -1.53
CA ILE A 124 108.30 40.12 -2.27
C ILE A 124 107.51 39.31 -1.24
N ASN A 125 106.24 39.69 -1.05
CA ASN A 125 105.37 39.05 -0.09
C ASN A 125 104.58 37.90 -0.71
N GLY A 126 104.49 36.81 0.04
CA GLY A 126 103.60 35.70 -0.28
C GLY A 126 102.13 36.12 -0.11
N ALA A 127 101.25 35.53 -0.90
CA ALA A 127 99.81 35.75 -0.83
C ALA A 127 99.04 34.44 -0.95
N ASN A 128 97.81 34.41 -0.43
CA ASN A 128 96.88 33.28 -0.56
C ASN A 128 97.45 31.93 -0.13
N GLY A 129 98.30 31.92 0.91
CA GLY A 129 98.92 30.71 1.48
C GLY A 129 100.27 30.31 0.85
N PHE A 130 100.69 30.97 -0.23
CA PHE A 130 102.05 30.82 -0.76
C PHE A 130 103.01 31.73 -0.01
N SER A 131 104.25 31.29 0.16
CA SER A 131 105.34 32.09 0.70
C SER A 131 106.51 32.13 -0.28
N PHE A 132 107.45 33.05 -0.06
CA PHE A 132 108.70 33.08 -0.79
C PHE A 132 109.84 32.93 0.19
N ASN A 133 110.84 32.10 -0.13
CA ASN A 133 112.05 31.95 0.67
C ASN A 133 113.26 32.41 -0.13
N GLY A 134 114.10 33.24 0.50
CA GLY A 134 115.43 33.52 -0.01
C GLY A 134 116.32 32.32 0.23
N VAL A 135 116.93 31.80 -0.83
CA VAL A 135 117.93 30.73 -0.71
C VAL A 135 119.29 31.26 -1.16
N ALA A 136 120.36 30.48 -0.95
CA ALA A 136 121.70 30.86 -1.38
C ALA A 136 121.72 31.19 -2.88
N THR A 137 122.68 32.01 -3.32
CA THR A 137 122.94 32.36 -4.73
C THR A 137 121.83 33.17 -5.43
N ASP A 138 121.32 34.20 -4.76
CA ASP A 138 120.42 35.22 -5.33
C ASP A 138 119.09 34.68 -5.90
N ILE A 139 118.62 33.53 -5.40
CA ILE A 139 117.36 32.91 -5.82
C ILE A 139 116.28 33.21 -4.78
N ILE A 140 115.11 33.64 -5.27
CA ILE A 140 113.86 33.70 -4.51
C ILE A 140 112.97 32.56 -4.99
N GLN A 141 112.69 31.60 -4.10
CA GLN A 141 111.88 30.44 -4.43
C GLN A 141 110.43 30.64 -3.96
N LEU A 142 109.47 30.44 -4.85
CA LEU A 142 108.06 30.31 -4.48
C LEU A 142 107.84 28.97 -3.75
N VAL A 143 107.25 29.05 -2.57
CA VAL A 143 106.92 27.91 -1.73
C VAL A 143 105.38 27.82 -1.64
N PRO A 144 104.77 26.74 -2.16
CA PRO A 144 103.34 26.53 -2.00
C PRO A 144 102.97 26.21 -0.54
N PRO A 145 101.70 26.41 -0.14
CA PRO A 145 101.23 25.92 1.15
C PRO A 145 101.44 24.41 1.22
N THR A 146 102.30 23.96 2.14
CA THR A 146 102.68 22.54 2.25
C THR A 146 101.80 21.80 3.25
N GLY A 147 101.44 20.56 2.93
CA GLY A 147 100.93 19.57 3.88
C GLY A 147 101.78 18.30 3.84
N ALA A 148 101.91 17.62 4.96
CA ALA A 148 103.00 16.66 5.21
C ALA A 148 102.83 15.26 4.57
N VAL A 149 101.95 15.08 3.57
CA VAL A 149 101.57 13.74 3.08
C VAL A 149 101.39 13.67 1.55
N THR A 150 101.92 12.61 0.92
CA THR A 150 101.69 12.27 -0.48
C THR A 150 100.20 12.04 -0.76
N GLY A 151 99.67 12.62 -1.85
CA GLY A 151 98.26 12.49 -2.25
C GLY A 151 97.35 13.62 -1.79
N GLN A 152 97.89 14.61 -1.07
CA GLN A 152 97.17 15.86 -0.83
C GLN A 152 97.09 16.70 -2.11
N VAL A 153 95.98 17.43 -2.24
CA VAL A 153 95.74 18.37 -3.33
C VAL A 153 95.60 19.78 -2.77
N LEU A 154 95.96 20.79 -3.56
CA LEU A 154 95.69 22.18 -3.20
C LEU A 154 94.21 22.47 -3.43
N THR A 155 93.50 22.80 -2.36
CA THR A 155 92.11 23.26 -2.44
C THR A 155 92.03 24.73 -2.05
N TRP A 156 91.20 25.47 -2.79
CA TRP A 156 90.90 26.85 -2.45
C TRP A 156 89.96 26.86 -1.25
N ASN A 157 90.41 27.40 -0.13
CA ASN A 157 89.57 27.63 1.02
C ASN A 157 88.94 29.01 0.91
N ASN A 158 87.67 29.05 0.50
CA ASN A 158 86.94 30.31 0.33
C ASN A 158 86.74 31.08 1.65
N GLY A 159 86.75 30.38 2.80
CA GLY A 159 86.59 31.01 4.12
C GLY A 159 87.84 31.75 4.57
N THR A 160 89.04 31.25 4.24
CA THR A 160 90.31 31.92 4.57
C THR A 160 90.91 32.68 3.39
N SER A 161 90.33 32.55 2.19
CA SER A 161 90.87 33.08 0.93
C SER A 161 92.33 32.66 0.70
N THR A 162 92.65 31.41 1.05
CA THR A 162 93.98 30.83 0.87
C THR A 162 93.89 29.46 0.22
N TRP A 163 94.94 29.09 -0.51
CA TRP A 163 95.17 27.71 -0.88
C TRP A 163 95.66 26.92 0.33
N ALA A 164 95.11 25.73 0.54
CA ALA A 164 95.56 24.81 1.56
C ALA A 164 95.77 23.43 0.94
N ALA A 165 96.83 22.75 1.37
CA ALA A 165 96.99 21.33 1.08
C ALA A 165 95.97 20.55 1.91
N GLN A 166 95.10 19.79 1.24
CA GLN A 166 94.08 18.97 1.87
C GLN A 166 94.17 17.55 1.37
N THR A 167 93.93 16.59 2.27
CA THR A 167 93.73 15.19 1.87
C THR A 167 92.32 15.07 1.30
N PRO A 168 92.15 14.64 0.04
CA PRO A 168 90.82 14.35 -0.50
C PRO A 168 90.07 13.37 0.41
N ALA A 169 88.76 13.54 0.56
CA ALA A 169 87.95 12.53 1.25
C ALA A 169 88.08 11.20 0.49
N THR A 170 88.61 10.18 1.15
CA THR A 170 88.80 8.84 0.58
C THR A 170 87.70 7.88 1.00
N THR A 171 86.76 8.31 1.84
CA THR A 171 85.68 7.48 2.34
C THR A 171 84.35 8.25 2.42
N PHE A 172 83.24 7.52 2.41
CA PHE A 172 81.92 8.02 2.80
C PHE A 172 81.18 6.96 3.61
N ILE A 173 80.18 7.37 4.40
CA ILE A 173 79.41 6.46 5.25
C ILE A 173 78.06 6.18 4.60
N VAL A 174 77.67 4.90 4.54
CA VAL A 174 76.35 4.44 4.14
C VAL A 174 75.65 3.81 5.34
N ALA A 175 74.42 4.22 5.63
CA ALA A 175 73.60 3.67 6.70
C ALA A 175 72.29 3.12 6.13
N GLY A 176 71.75 2.07 6.74
CA GLY A 176 70.39 1.59 6.50
C GLY A 176 69.50 1.83 7.73
N ASP A 177 68.21 1.53 7.59
CA ASP A 177 67.20 1.69 8.66
C ASP A 177 67.39 0.66 9.80
N ALA A 178 68.20 -0.36 9.56
CA ALA A 178 68.63 -1.33 10.56
C ALA A 178 70.10 -1.71 10.33
N GLY A 179 70.77 -2.17 11.39
CA GLY A 179 72.18 -2.55 11.36
C GLY A 179 73.16 -1.36 11.50
N PRO A 180 74.47 -1.65 11.56
CA PRO A 180 75.50 -0.61 11.67
C PRO A 180 75.75 0.11 10.34
N SER A 181 76.12 1.39 10.41
CA SER A 181 76.61 2.12 9.25
C SER A 181 77.96 1.59 8.78
N GLN A 182 78.18 1.61 7.47
CA GLN A 182 79.39 1.11 6.82
C GLN A 182 80.19 2.27 6.24
N THR A 183 81.50 2.29 6.48
CA THR A 183 82.43 3.20 5.81
C THR A 183 82.86 2.56 4.49
N ILE A 184 82.59 3.24 3.38
CA ILE A 184 82.99 2.84 2.03
C ILE A 184 84.23 3.64 1.65
N THR A 185 85.32 2.95 1.32
CA THR A 185 86.59 3.52 0.88
C THR A 185 86.69 3.57 -0.64
N ILE A 186 86.89 4.78 -1.17
CA ILE A 186 87.00 5.05 -2.60
C ILE A 186 88.22 4.31 -3.17
N GLY A 187 88.01 3.53 -4.24
CA GLY A 187 89.05 2.82 -4.96
C GLY A 187 89.35 1.41 -4.47
N THR A 188 88.87 1.02 -3.28
CA THR A 188 89.01 -0.35 -2.76
C THR A 188 87.68 -1.04 -2.52
N ASP A 189 86.65 -0.28 -2.12
CA ASP A 189 85.35 -0.83 -1.79
C ASP A 189 84.36 -0.60 -2.94
N THR A 190 83.40 -1.51 -3.07
CA THR A 190 82.26 -1.37 -4.00
C THR A 190 80.98 -1.29 -3.18
N LEU A 191 80.22 -0.21 -3.33
CA LEU A 191 78.86 -0.15 -2.81
C LEU A 191 77.96 -1.03 -3.67
N THR A 192 77.48 -2.14 -3.11
CA THR A 192 76.48 -2.98 -3.74
C THR A 192 75.15 -2.75 -3.04
N VAL A 193 74.12 -2.32 -3.79
CA VAL A 193 72.75 -2.24 -3.29
C VAL A 193 72.00 -3.47 -3.80
N ILE A 194 71.61 -4.35 -2.88
CA ILE A 194 70.94 -5.62 -3.20
C ILE A 194 69.46 -5.45 -2.92
N GLY A 195 68.62 -5.82 -3.89
CA GLY A 195 67.17 -5.91 -3.70
C GLY A 195 66.78 -6.98 -2.66
N GLY A 196 65.88 -6.62 -1.75
CA GLY A 196 65.27 -7.57 -0.81
C GLY A 196 64.15 -8.40 -1.46
N THR A 197 63.33 -9.06 -0.64
CA THR A 197 62.15 -9.77 -1.14
C THR A 197 61.19 -8.80 -1.84
N ASN A 198 60.80 -9.14 -3.08
CA ASN A 198 59.95 -8.31 -3.94
C ASN A 198 60.48 -6.90 -4.24
N ILE A 199 61.79 -6.69 -4.10
CA ILE A 199 62.46 -5.44 -4.45
C ILE A 199 63.55 -5.78 -5.45
N SER A 200 63.52 -5.15 -6.63
CA SER A 200 64.63 -5.20 -7.57
C SER A 200 65.42 -3.89 -7.57
N THR A 201 66.73 -4.02 -7.71
CA THR A 201 67.67 -2.90 -7.84
C THR A 201 68.30 -2.98 -9.22
N VAL A 202 68.01 -2.01 -10.09
CA VAL A 202 68.50 -1.99 -11.47
C VAL A 202 69.35 -0.74 -11.67
N MET A 203 70.61 -0.96 -12.09
CA MET A 203 71.45 0.13 -12.57
C MET A 203 71.08 0.42 -14.02
N SER A 204 70.77 1.68 -14.31
CA SER A 204 70.65 2.14 -15.70
C SER A 204 71.94 2.84 -16.14
N ALA A 205 72.04 3.20 -17.42
CA ALA A 205 73.24 3.87 -17.93
C ALA A 205 73.47 5.20 -17.18
N THR A 206 74.69 5.31 -16.62
CA THR A 206 75.28 6.43 -15.87
C THR A 206 74.45 6.97 -14.69
N ASP A 207 74.99 6.77 -13.48
CA ASP A 207 74.66 7.40 -12.20
C ASP A 207 73.25 7.21 -11.62
N ASN A 208 72.40 6.40 -12.27
CA ASN A 208 71.04 6.14 -11.84
C ASN A 208 70.87 4.70 -11.30
N LEU A 209 70.60 4.59 -10.01
CA LEU A 209 70.06 3.40 -9.36
C LEU A 209 68.52 3.51 -9.31
N THR A 210 67.82 2.56 -9.92
CA THR A 210 66.37 2.42 -9.78
C THR A 210 66.06 1.30 -8.79
N ILE A 211 65.19 1.58 -7.81
CA ILE A 211 64.69 0.59 -6.86
C ILE A 211 63.20 0.42 -7.14
N ASN A 212 62.80 -0.76 -7.60
CA ASN A 212 61.42 -1.07 -7.94
C ASN A 212 60.84 -2.07 -6.94
N MET A 213 59.55 -1.94 -6.68
CA MET A 213 58.78 -3.06 -6.15
C MET A 213 58.48 -4.00 -7.31
N ASP A 214 58.96 -5.23 -7.20
CA ASP A 214 58.63 -6.28 -8.16
C ASP A 214 57.17 -6.70 -7.98
N PRO A 215 56.48 -7.16 -9.03
CA PRO A 215 55.15 -7.73 -8.87
C PRO A 215 55.19 -8.93 -7.93
N PHE A 216 54.30 -8.94 -6.93
CA PHE A 216 54.09 -10.07 -6.02
C PHE A 216 52.59 -10.36 -5.85
N SER A 217 52.27 -11.60 -5.46
CA SER A 217 50.88 -11.98 -5.14
C SER A 217 50.40 -11.25 -3.89
N ILE A 218 49.12 -10.87 -3.84
CA ILE A 218 48.53 -10.31 -2.61
C ILE A 218 48.65 -11.26 -1.40
N ASP A 219 48.78 -12.56 -1.67
CA ASP A 219 49.07 -13.62 -0.69
C ASP A 219 50.38 -13.46 0.07
N PHE A 220 51.28 -12.58 -0.42
CA PHE A 220 52.52 -12.28 0.28
C PHE A 220 52.28 -11.50 1.59
N LEU A 221 51.14 -10.80 1.69
CA LEU A 221 50.75 -10.14 2.92
C LEU A 221 50.46 -11.19 4.00
N ASN A 222 51.00 -10.99 5.20
CA ASN A 222 50.92 -11.98 6.27
C ASN A 222 49.51 -12.24 6.78
N ASP A 223 48.58 -11.35 6.47
CA ASP A 223 47.17 -11.36 6.86
C ASP A 223 46.24 -11.70 5.69
N VAL A 224 46.77 -12.08 4.52
CA VAL A 224 45.99 -12.51 3.35
C VAL A 224 46.28 -13.97 3.04
N ASP A 225 45.22 -14.75 2.81
CA ASP A 225 45.31 -16.15 2.44
C ASP A 225 44.36 -16.46 1.27
N THR A 226 44.95 -16.43 0.09
CA THR A 226 44.42 -16.81 -1.21
C THR A 226 45.02 -18.13 -1.71
N THR A 227 45.93 -18.75 -0.95
CA THR A 227 46.54 -20.03 -1.31
C THR A 227 45.79 -21.23 -0.76
N THR A 228 45.31 -21.17 0.48
CA THR A 228 44.50 -22.27 1.05
C THR A 228 43.11 -22.32 0.43
N THR A 229 42.58 -21.15 0.06
CA THR A 229 41.32 -20.98 -0.68
C THR A 229 41.56 -20.07 -1.88
N PRO A 230 41.70 -20.61 -3.09
CA PRO A 230 41.89 -19.80 -4.29
C PRO A 230 40.65 -18.94 -4.62
N PRO A 231 40.83 -17.66 -4.99
CA PRO A 231 39.71 -16.78 -5.30
C PRO A 231 38.98 -17.16 -6.59
N GLY A 232 37.66 -17.29 -6.51
CA GLY A 232 36.73 -17.39 -7.63
C GLY A 232 36.35 -16.02 -8.22
N VAL A 233 35.79 -16.03 -9.43
CA VAL A 233 35.27 -14.80 -10.07
C VAL A 233 34.09 -14.27 -9.27
N GLY A 234 34.16 -13.00 -8.87
CA GLY A 234 33.11 -12.31 -8.12
C GLY A 234 33.20 -12.47 -6.60
N GLU A 235 34.21 -13.18 -6.10
CA GLU A 235 34.50 -13.24 -4.66
C GLU A 235 35.19 -11.97 -4.17
N TYR A 236 35.15 -11.77 -2.86
CA TYR A 236 35.86 -10.70 -2.16
C TYR A 236 36.70 -11.29 -1.04
N LEU A 237 37.73 -10.56 -0.60
CA LEU A 237 38.50 -10.93 0.58
C LEU A 237 37.72 -10.54 1.84
N ALA A 238 37.33 -11.52 2.65
CA ALA A 238 36.67 -11.31 3.92
C ALA A 238 37.60 -11.72 5.07
N TRP A 239 37.62 -10.92 6.13
CA TRP A 239 38.34 -11.28 7.35
C TRP A 239 37.64 -12.45 8.06
N ASN A 240 38.32 -13.60 8.17
CA ASN A 240 37.76 -14.80 8.80
C ASN A 240 38.07 -14.91 10.31
N GLY A 241 38.68 -13.88 10.91
CA GLY A 241 39.15 -13.90 12.29
C GLY A 241 40.67 -14.07 12.43
N THR A 242 41.34 -14.59 11.40
CA THR A 242 42.80 -14.81 11.37
C THR A 242 43.45 -14.19 10.13
N ASN A 243 42.85 -14.38 8.95
CA ASN A 243 43.34 -13.88 7.66
C ASN A 243 42.16 -13.33 6.83
N PHE A 244 42.47 -12.50 5.84
CA PHE A 244 41.61 -12.18 4.71
C PHE A 244 41.60 -13.35 3.72
N VAL A 245 40.46 -14.02 3.56
CA VAL A 245 40.30 -15.16 2.66
C VAL A 245 39.25 -14.88 1.59
N PRO A 246 39.36 -15.43 0.37
CA PRO A 246 38.30 -15.37 -0.62
C PRO A 246 36.99 -15.93 -0.08
N THR A 247 35.93 -15.16 -0.23
CA THR A 247 34.59 -15.48 0.26
C THR A 247 33.59 -15.16 -0.84
N ALA A 248 32.70 -16.12 -1.10
CA ALA A 248 31.59 -15.91 -2.02
C ALA A 248 30.72 -14.73 -1.55
N PRO A 249 30.20 -13.90 -2.48
CA PRO A 249 29.21 -12.88 -2.15
C PRO A 249 28.01 -13.52 -1.44
N GLY A 250 27.98 -13.44 -0.11
CA GLY A 250 26.80 -13.75 0.67
C GLY A 250 25.72 -12.76 0.25
N GLY A 251 24.58 -13.26 -0.23
CA GLY A 251 23.39 -12.42 -0.35
C GLY A 251 23.20 -11.72 0.99
N GLY A 252 23.07 -10.39 0.99
CA GLY A 252 23.20 -9.55 2.19
C GLY A 252 22.17 -9.75 3.31
N PHE A 253 21.51 -10.90 3.40
CA PHE A 253 20.52 -11.21 4.42
C PHE A 253 20.87 -12.54 5.10
N THR A 254 21.63 -12.50 6.19
CA THR A 254 21.96 -13.69 6.99
C THR A 254 20.71 -14.48 7.42
N SER A 255 19.58 -13.79 7.63
CA SER A 255 18.22 -14.35 7.71
C SER A 255 17.18 -13.24 7.94
N TRP A 256 15.90 -13.57 7.75
CA TRP A 256 14.76 -12.76 8.21
C TRP A 256 13.64 -13.65 8.76
N THR A 257 12.73 -13.09 9.55
CA THR A 257 11.61 -13.85 10.14
C THR A 257 10.32 -13.67 9.31
N LEU A 258 9.75 -14.76 8.81
CA LEU A 258 8.43 -14.82 8.19
C LEU A 258 7.39 -15.21 9.25
N ALA A 259 6.54 -14.26 9.63
CA ALA A 259 5.43 -14.47 10.56
C ALA A 259 4.10 -14.40 9.82
N GLY A 260 3.12 -15.20 10.27
CA GLY A 260 1.72 -15.09 9.85
C GLY A 260 0.80 -14.80 11.05
N ASP A 261 -0.48 -14.56 10.77
CA ASP A 261 -1.47 -14.23 11.81
C ASP A 261 -1.85 -15.43 12.70
N ALA A 262 -1.38 -16.62 12.33
CA ALA A 262 -1.47 -17.86 13.09
C ALA A 262 -0.23 -18.73 12.83
N GLY A 263 -0.03 -19.74 13.67
CA GLY A 263 1.13 -20.64 13.59
C GLY A 263 2.40 -20.05 14.20
N ALA A 264 3.51 -20.78 14.07
CA ALA A 264 4.81 -20.36 14.57
C ALA A 264 5.59 -19.59 13.49
N ASN A 265 6.28 -18.53 13.89
CA ASN A 265 7.18 -17.77 13.03
C ASN A 265 8.28 -18.68 12.44
N GLN A 266 8.65 -18.42 11.19
CA GLN A 266 9.73 -19.13 10.49
C GLN A 266 10.93 -18.22 10.32
N THR A 267 12.15 -18.75 10.52
CA THR A 267 13.37 -18.06 10.13
C THR A 267 13.74 -18.50 8.71
N ILE A 268 13.81 -17.53 7.80
CA ILE A 268 14.25 -17.73 6.42
C ILE A 268 15.73 -17.37 6.38
N SER A 269 16.58 -18.39 6.33
CA SER A 269 18.04 -18.25 6.22
C SER A 269 18.50 -18.35 4.76
N ASP A 270 19.77 -18.09 4.52
CA ASP A 270 20.38 -18.27 3.20
C ASP A 270 20.10 -19.67 2.62
N GLY A 271 19.70 -19.68 1.35
CA GLY A 271 19.29 -20.90 0.63
C GLY A 271 17.86 -21.37 0.90
N ASN A 272 17.11 -20.75 1.81
CA ASN A 272 15.69 -21.05 1.97
C ASN A 272 14.84 -20.33 0.90
N VAL A 273 13.77 -20.99 0.46
CA VAL A 273 12.76 -20.39 -0.42
C VAL A 273 11.52 -20.06 0.40
N ALA A 274 11.21 -18.78 0.55
CA ALA A 274 9.96 -18.33 1.17
C ALA A 274 8.80 -18.50 0.18
N THR A 275 7.91 -19.46 0.45
CA THR A 275 6.71 -19.71 -0.36
C THR A 275 5.48 -19.15 0.35
N PHE A 276 4.71 -18.33 -0.35
CA PHE A 276 3.45 -17.78 0.14
C PHE A 276 2.30 -18.58 -0.46
N VAL A 277 1.56 -19.31 0.36
CA VAL A 277 0.43 -20.14 -0.07
C VAL A 277 -0.87 -19.41 0.24
N GLY A 278 -1.74 -19.28 -0.76
CA GLY A 278 -3.07 -18.74 -0.59
C GLY A 278 -3.99 -19.67 0.20
N GLY A 279 -4.82 -19.12 1.08
CA GLY A 279 -5.89 -19.83 1.78
C GLY A 279 -7.15 -20.00 0.92
N ASN A 280 -8.29 -20.34 1.54
CA ASN A 280 -9.55 -20.51 0.81
C ASN A 280 -10.03 -19.15 0.25
N GLY A 281 -10.14 -19.04 -1.08
CA GLY A 281 -10.52 -17.79 -1.76
C GLY A 281 -9.41 -16.71 -1.81
N ILE A 282 -8.16 -17.10 -1.57
CA ILE A 282 -6.98 -16.26 -1.76
C ILE A 282 -6.04 -16.97 -2.73
N ALA A 283 -5.64 -16.28 -3.79
CA ALA A 283 -4.58 -16.70 -4.69
C ALA A 283 -3.32 -15.85 -4.46
N THR A 284 -2.17 -16.51 -4.35
CA THR A 284 -0.85 -15.87 -4.29
C THR A 284 -0.13 -16.11 -5.62
N VAL A 285 0.24 -15.05 -6.34
CA VAL A 285 0.83 -15.14 -7.68
C VAL A 285 2.17 -14.40 -7.70
N GLY A 286 3.26 -15.15 -7.88
CA GLY A 286 4.56 -14.57 -8.22
C GLY A 286 4.45 -13.81 -9.54
N SER A 287 4.64 -12.50 -9.50
CA SER A 287 4.40 -11.59 -10.63
C SER A 287 5.73 -11.18 -11.28
N ALA A 288 5.86 -9.94 -11.73
CA ALA A 288 7.15 -9.40 -12.14
C ALA A 288 8.21 -9.55 -11.03
N VAL A 289 9.49 -9.38 -11.38
CA VAL A 289 10.63 -9.50 -10.47
C VAL A 289 10.33 -8.75 -9.16
N ASP A 290 10.58 -9.42 -8.03
CA ASP A 290 10.39 -8.92 -6.66
C ASP A 290 8.94 -8.55 -6.27
N THR A 291 7.93 -8.99 -7.02
CA THR A 291 6.52 -8.71 -6.72
C THR A 291 5.73 -10.00 -6.46
N LEU A 292 5.07 -10.06 -5.30
CA LEU A 292 4.03 -11.04 -4.99
C LEU A 292 2.66 -10.34 -5.02
N THR A 293 1.76 -10.82 -5.86
CA THR A 293 0.36 -10.36 -5.87
C THR A 293 -0.49 -11.30 -5.03
N ILE A 294 -1.26 -10.75 -4.08
CA ILE A 294 -2.24 -11.49 -3.28
C ILE A 294 -3.63 -11.05 -3.75
N ASN A 295 -4.33 -11.95 -4.43
CA ASN A 295 -5.66 -11.71 -4.98
C ASN A 295 -6.73 -12.36 -4.11
N TYR A 296 -7.85 -11.67 -3.93
CA TYR A 296 -9.08 -12.31 -3.48
C TYR A 296 -9.80 -12.88 -4.70
N ASP A 297 -9.90 -14.21 -4.78
CA ASP A 297 -10.61 -14.95 -5.82
C ASP A 297 -11.73 -15.83 -5.24
N GLY A 298 -12.09 -15.57 -3.98
CA GLY A 298 -13.17 -16.23 -3.27
C GLY A 298 -14.56 -15.92 -3.82
N ASN A 299 -15.48 -16.84 -3.57
CA ASN A 299 -16.91 -16.74 -3.75
C ASN A 299 -17.63 -17.11 -2.44
N LEU A 300 -18.96 -16.96 -2.39
CA LEU A 300 -19.72 -17.21 -1.17
C LEU A 300 -19.59 -18.65 -0.64
N ASN A 301 -19.41 -19.65 -1.52
CA ASN A 301 -19.20 -21.06 -1.14
C ASN A 301 -17.81 -21.31 -0.52
N ASN A 302 -16.92 -20.30 -0.46
CA ASN A 302 -15.71 -20.41 0.34
C ASN A 302 -15.97 -20.28 1.85
N ASN A 303 -17.16 -19.82 2.26
CA ASN A 303 -17.62 -19.95 3.63
C ASN A 303 -18.05 -21.40 3.88
N SER A 304 -17.64 -21.97 5.02
CA SER A 304 -17.85 -23.39 5.31
C SER A 304 -19.31 -23.79 5.47
N ASP A 305 -20.18 -22.82 5.71
CA ASP A 305 -21.61 -22.97 5.96
C ASP A 305 -22.46 -22.47 4.78
N VAL A 306 -21.88 -22.31 3.58
CA VAL A 306 -22.61 -21.82 2.40
C VAL A 306 -22.50 -22.83 1.25
N LEU A 307 -23.64 -23.27 0.73
CA LEU A 307 -23.75 -24.20 -0.38
C LEU A 307 -24.72 -23.65 -1.44
N ILE A 308 -24.18 -22.86 -2.37
CA ILE A 308 -24.94 -22.34 -3.51
C ILE A 308 -24.71 -23.25 -4.71
N ALA A 309 -25.78 -23.90 -5.18
CA ALA A 309 -25.80 -24.72 -6.38
C ALA A 309 -26.69 -24.06 -7.46
N ALA A 310 -26.07 -23.64 -8.57
CA ALA A 310 -26.75 -23.02 -9.72
C ALA A 310 -27.72 -21.88 -9.33
N PRO A 311 -27.21 -20.72 -8.88
CA PRO A 311 -28.07 -19.62 -8.44
C PRO A 311 -28.95 -19.11 -9.60
N ALA A 312 -30.25 -18.95 -9.32
CA ALA A 312 -31.22 -18.37 -10.24
C ALA A 312 -31.70 -16.99 -9.73
N ALA A 313 -32.11 -16.13 -10.66
CA ALA A 313 -32.63 -14.81 -10.31
C ALA A 313 -33.87 -14.93 -9.39
N GLY A 314 -33.91 -14.12 -8.33
CA GLY A 314 -34.99 -14.13 -7.34
C GLY A 314 -34.85 -15.19 -6.24
N GLN A 315 -33.77 -15.97 -6.23
CA GLN A 315 -33.44 -16.82 -5.09
C GLN A 315 -32.77 -16.01 -3.96
N ILE A 316 -32.94 -16.50 -2.74
CA ILE A 316 -32.33 -15.98 -1.52
C ILE A 316 -31.54 -17.10 -0.85
N LEU A 317 -30.64 -16.75 0.07
CA LEU A 317 -30.00 -17.73 0.95
C LEU A 317 -30.94 -18.04 2.11
N VAL A 318 -31.25 -19.32 2.29
CA VAL A 318 -32.04 -19.84 3.41
C VAL A 318 -31.18 -20.86 4.13
N PHE A 319 -31.06 -20.73 5.44
CA PHE A 319 -30.41 -21.74 6.25
C PHE A 319 -31.31 -22.97 6.36
N ASP A 320 -30.87 -24.11 5.86
CA ASP A 320 -31.66 -25.36 5.83
C ASP A 320 -31.53 -26.21 7.10
N GLY A 321 -30.76 -25.73 8.08
CA GLY A 321 -30.42 -26.43 9.31
C GLY A 321 -28.97 -26.91 9.36
N THR A 322 -28.28 -26.98 8.22
CA THR A 322 -26.85 -27.29 8.12
C THR A 322 -26.07 -26.18 7.42
N ASP A 323 -26.54 -25.77 6.24
CA ASP A 323 -25.87 -24.79 5.38
C ASP A 323 -26.84 -23.69 4.92
N TRP A 324 -26.29 -22.56 4.49
CA TRP A 324 -26.97 -21.53 3.72
C TRP A 324 -27.04 -21.97 2.26
N VAL A 325 -28.24 -22.34 1.82
CA VAL A 325 -28.51 -22.80 0.44
C VAL A 325 -29.33 -21.77 -0.34
N ASN A 326 -29.17 -21.72 -1.65
CA ASN A 326 -30.01 -20.88 -2.51
C ASN A 326 -31.39 -21.53 -2.70
N GLN A 327 -32.45 -20.84 -2.27
CA GLN A 327 -33.84 -21.25 -2.48
C GLN A 327 -34.68 -20.12 -3.05
N ASN A 328 -35.82 -20.47 -3.64
CA ASN A 328 -36.80 -19.47 -4.05
C ASN A 328 -37.27 -18.65 -2.85
N ALA A 329 -37.42 -17.34 -3.04
CA ALA A 329 -38.05 -16.51 -2.04
C ALA A 329 -39.45 -17.06 -1.69
N PRO A 330 -39.80 -17.16 -0.39
CA PRO A 330 -41.14 -17.54 0.02
C PRO A 330 -42.19 -16.63 -0.64
N ALA A 331 -43.34 -17.20 -1.01
CA ALA A 331 -44.46 -16.40 -1.48
C ALA A 331 -44.84 -15.38 -0.39
N THR A 332 -44.93 -14.11 -0.75
CA THR A 332 -45.30 -13.05 0.20
C THR A 332 -46.80 -12.82 0.24
N SER A 333 -47.55 -13.28 -0.76
CA SER A 333 -49.01 -13.16 -0.83
C SER A 333 -49.65 -14.33 -1.56
N PHE A 334 -50.97 -14.48 -1.37
CA PHE A 334 -51.82 -15.32 -2.20
C PHE A 334 -53.07 -14.55 -2.62
N THR A 335 -53.73 -14.97 -3.70
CA THR A 335 -54.97 -14.33 -4.17
C THR A 335 -56.18 -15.16 -3.76
N VAL A 336 -57.21 -14.52 -3.22
CA VAL A 336 -58.51 -15.16 -2.92
C VAL A 336 -59.51 -14.71 -3.97
N ALA A 337 -60.14 -15.66 -4.68
CA ALA A 337 -61.13 -15.35 -5.70
C ALA A 337 -62.56 -15.48 -5.15
N GLY A 338 -63.44 -14.57 -5.57
CA GLY A 338 -64.88 -14.62 -5.31
C GLY A 338 -65.69 -14.79 -6.60
N ASP A 339 -66.97 -15.18 -6.47
CA ASP A 339 -67.90 -15.32 -7.61
C ASP A 339 -68.33 -13.96 -8.22
N ALA A 340 -68.06 -12.86 -7.50
CA ALA A 340 -68.24 -11.49 -7.97
C ALA A 340 -67.20 -10.57 -7.32
N GLY A 341 -66.97 -9.38 -7.91
CA GLY A 341 -66.02 -8.38 -7.42
C GLY A 341 -64.58 -8.58 -7.92
N THR A 342 -63.61 -7.94 -7.26
CA THR A 342 -62.17 -8.05 -7.55
C THR A 342 -61.50 -9.00 -6.59
N ASN A 343 -60.59 -9.85 -7.08
CA ASN A 343 -59.85 -10.79 -6.22
C ASN A 343 -58.76 -10.06 -5.41
N PRO A 344 -58.86 -9.99 -4.07
CA PRO A 344 -57.81 -9.40 -3.26
C PRO A 344 -56.54 -10.28 -3.25
N SER A 345 -55.39 -9.61 -3.21
CA SER A 345 -54.12 -10.21 -2.78
C SER A 345 -54.04 -10.08 -1.26
N ILE A 346 -53.80 -11.19 -0.58
CA ILE A 346 -53.62 -11.26 0.88
C ILE A 346 -52.13 -11.40 1.15
N LEU A 347 -51.53 -10.37 1.74
CA LEU A 347 -50.12 -10.33 2.13
C LEU A 347 -49.90 -11.10 3.44
N ILE A 348 -49.06 -12.13 3.38
CA ILE A 348 -48.76 -13.00 4.51
C ILE A 348 -48.11 -12.19 5.64
N GLY A 349 -48.63 -12.34 6.85
CA GLY A 349 -48.09 -11.72 8.07
C GLY A 349 -48.58 -10.29 8.35
N THR A 350 -49.36 -9.68 7.46
CA THR A 350 -49.89 -8.32 7.66
C THR A 350 -51.39 -8.24 7.40
N ASP A 351 -51.88 -8.92 6.37
CA ASP A 351 -53.31 -8.99 6.09
C ASP A 351 -53.97 -10.10 6.91
N THR A 352 -55.20 -9.84 7.34
CA THR A 352 -56.09 -10.87 7.90
C THR A 352 -57.12 -11.22 6.83
N LEU A 353 -57.20 -12.50 6.44
CA LEU A 353 -58.29 -12.98 5.59
C LEU A 353 -59.58 -13.09 6.43
N SER A 354 -60.49 -12.12 6.29
CA SER A 354 -61.83 -12.19 6.87
C SER A 354 -62.81 -12.72 5.84
N ILE A 355 -63.43 -13.88 6.13
CA ILE A 355 -64.60 -14.38 5.40
C ILE A 355 -65.81 -13.97 6.21
N LEU A 356 -66.60 -13.03 5.67
CA LEU A 356 -67.79 -12.50 6.34
C LEU A 356 -69.03 -13.27 5.89
N GLY A 357 -69.85 -13.68 6.86
CA GLY A 357 -71.18 -14.22 6.62
C GLY A 357 -72.15 -13.13 6.15
N GLY A 358 -72.91 -13.40 5.08
CA GLY A 358 -74.06 -12.59 4.70
C GLY A 358 -75.28 -12.86 5.60
N LEU A 359 -76.44 -12.27 5.28
CA LEU A 359 -77.68 -12.56 6.00
C LEU A 359 -78.00 -14.08 5.95
N GLY A 360 -78.22 -14.70 7.11
CA GLY A 360 -78.49 -16.13 7.23
C GLY A 360 -77.27 -17.05 6.99
N ILE A 361 -76.07 -16.50 6.84
CA ILE A 361 -74.83 -17.27 6.71
C ILE A 361 -73.92 -16.97 7.89
N ASP A 362 -73.57 -17.99 8.67
CA ASP A 362 -72.60 -17.87 9.75
C ASP A 362 -71.24 -18.41 9.27
N THR A 363 -70.20 -17.61 9.47
CA THR A 363 -68.80 -17.99 9.19
C THR A 363 -68.04 -18.06 10.50
N THR A 364 -67.70 -19.28 10.93
CA THR A 364 -67.03 -19.52 12.22
C THR A 364 -65.63 -20.06 11.99
N GLY A 365 -64.61 -19.35 12.46
CA GLY A 365 -63.23 -19.85 12.48
C GLY A 365 -63.03 -20.90 13.58
N SER A 366 -62.40 -22.02 13.27
CA SER A 366 -62.11 -23.08 14.24
C SER A 366 -60.72 -22.88 14.85
N ALA A 367 -60.65 -22.45 16.11
CA ALA A 367 -59.37 -22.28 16.79
C ALA A 367 -58.60 -23.63 16.86
N GLY A 368 -57.39 -23.66 16.29
CA GLY A 368 -56.52 -24.83 16.27
C GLY A 368 -56.67 -25.76 15.06
N ALA A 369 -57.53 -25.43 14.11
CA ALA A 369 -57.60 -26.08 12.81
C ALA A 369 -57.50 -25.04 11.69
N ASP A 370 -56.86 -25.39 10.58
CA ASP A 370 -56.76 -24.53 9.39
C ASP A 370 -58.05 -24.61 8.57
N SER A 371 -59.20 -24.37 9.21
CA SER A 371 -60.53 -24.47 8.59
C SER A 371 -61.49 -23.39 9.07
N ILE A 372 -62.41 -23.01 8.17
CA ILE A 372 -63.54 -22.13 8.44
C ILE A 372 -64.81 -22.92 8.13
N THR A 373 -65.76 -22.93 9.07
CA THR A 373 -67.09 -23.51 8.83
C THR A 373 -68.01 -22.42 8.32
N ILE A 374 -68.65 -22.67 7.18
CA ILE A 374 -69.70 -21.82 6.61
C ILE A 374 -71.02 -22.56 6.76
N ALA A 375 -71.91 -22.04 7.60
CA ALA A 375 -73.19 -22.66 7.90
C ALA A 375 -74.35 -21.80 7.37
N LEU A 376 -75.34 -22.46 6.76
CA LEU A 376 -76.63 -21.84 6.49
C LEU A 376 -77.44 -21.86 7.78
N ASN A 377 -77.67 -20.68 8.35
CA ASN A 377 -78.50 -20.46 9.53
C ASN A 377 -79.67 -19.50 9.21
N ALA A 378 -80.12 -19.52 7.95
CA ALA A 378 -81.22 -18.68 7.51
C ALA A 378 -82.55 -19.13 8.13
N VAL A 379 -83.29 -18.20 8.70
CA VAL A 379 -84.69 -18.38 9.10
C VAL A 379 -85.61 -17.89 7.99
N ILE A 380 -86.86 -18.36 7.94
CA ILE A 380 -87.78 -18.02 6.85
C ILE A 380 -88.03 -16.50 6.72
N SER A 381 -87.86 -15.73 7.80
CA SER A 381 -87.96 -14.27 7.79
C SER A 381 -86.74 -13.54 7.22
N ASP A 382 -85.64 -14.26 6.94
CA ASP A 382 -84.47 -13.68 6.25
C ASP A 382 -84.72 -13.53 4.74
N LEU A 383 -85.75 -14.23 4.23
CA LEU A 383 -86.21 -14.06 2.86
C LEU A 383 -86.92 -12.70 2.74
N THR A 384 -86.50 -11.91 1.76
CA THR A 384 -86.98 -10.52 1.58
C THR A 384 -88.46 -10.44 1.25
N ASP A 385 -89.03 -11.51 0.73
CA ASP A 385 -90.43 -11.64 0.33
C ASP A 385 -91.29 -12.31 1.40
N VAL A 386 -90.80 -12.51 2.62
CA VAL A 386 -91.53 -13.15 3.72
C VAL A 386 -91.66 -12.22 4.92
N ASN A 387 -92.90 -11.99 5.36
CA ASN A 387 -93.24 -11.27 6.57
C ASN A 387 -93.94 -12.19 7.58
N THR A 388 -93.17 -12.61 8.60
CA THR A 388 -93.65 -13.48 9.69
C THR A 388 -94.15 -12.70 10.91
N ALA A 389 -94.29 -11.39 10.84
CA ALA A 389 -94.68 -10.58 11.98
C ALA A 389 -96.04 -11.04 12.57
N GLY A 390 -96.08 -11.26 13.88
CA GLY A 390 -97.27 -11.72 14.59
C GLY A 390 -97.59 -13.21 14.45
N ALA A 391 -96.67 -14.03 13.92
CA ALA A 391 -96.85 -15.47 13.84
C ALA A 391 -97.01 -16.10 15.24
N ALA A 392 -98.10 -16.83 15.42
CA ALA A 392 -98.43 -17.60 16.62
C ALA A 392 -98.72 -19.07 16.24
N ASN A 393 -98.77 -19.96 17.24
CA ASN A 393 -99.11 -21.36 16.97
C ASN A 393 -100.45 -21.48 16.24
N GLY A 394 -100.47 -22.27 15.15
CA GLY A 394 -101.64 -22.43 14.27
C GLY A 394 -101.90 -21.27 13.31
N SER A 395 -100.99 -20.30 13.20
CA SER A 395 -101.06 -19.30 12.13
C SER A 395 -100.73 -19.92 10.77
N LEU A 396 -101.22 -19.29 9.71
CA LEU A 396 -101.04 -19.70 8.32
C LEU A 396 -100.22 -18.64 7.59
N MET A 397 -99.36 -19.05 6.66
CA MET A 397 -98.75 -18.11 5.72
C MET A 397 -99.53 -18.13 4.42
N TYR A 398 -99.79 -16.96 3.84
CA TYR A 398 -100.36 -16.83 2.50
C TYR A 398 -99.64 -15.75 1.71
N PHE A 399 -99.67 -15.84 0.39
CA PHE A 399 -99.08 -14.82 -0.47
C PHE A 399 -100.12 -13.75 -0.78
N ASP A 400 -99.82 -12.48 -0.50
CA ASP A 400 -100.74 -11.35 -0.72
C ASP A 400 -100.63 -10.71 -2.11
N GLY A 401 -99.73 -11.23 -2.95
CA GLY A 401 -99.41 -10.69 -4.27
C GLY A 401 -98.03 -10.04 -4.35
N THR A 402 -97.43 -9.68 -3.21
CA THR A 402 -96.06 -9.13 -3.13
C THR A 402 -95.20 -9.93 -2.15
N ASN A 403 -95.73 -10.27 -0.97
CA ASN A 403 -95.01 -10.98 0.08
C ASN A 403 -95.82 -12.18 0.59
N TRP A 404 -95.12 -13.16 1.16
CA TRP A 404 -95.70 -14.17 2.03
C TRP A 404 -95.96 -13.55 3.39
N VAL A 405 -97.23 -13.42 3.77
CA VAL A 405 -97.67 -12.76 4.99
C VAL A 405 -98.33 -13.74 5.96
N ASN A 406 -98.14 -13.48 7.24
CA ASN A 406 -98.76 -14.24 8.32
C ASN A 406 -100.26 -13.89 8.50
N LEU A 407 -101.12 -14.88 8.40
CA LEU A 407 -102.50 -14.87 8.86
C LEU A 407 -102.56 -15.57 10.23
N GLY A 408 -102.79 -14.79 11.29
CA GLY A 408 -102.90 -15.30 12.65
C GLY A 408 -103.97 -16.38 12.81
N ILE A 409 -103.84 -17.21 13.85
CA ILE A 409 -104.85 -18.22 14.18
C ILE A 409 -106.22 -17.55 14.42
N GLY A 410 -107.27 -18.10 13.82
CA GLY A 410 -108.64 -17.64 14.01
C GLY A 410 -109.11 -17.84 15.46
N ALA A 411 -110.11 -17.07 15.87
CA ALA A 411 -110.79 -17.28 17.14
C ALA A 411 -111.66 -18.55 17.08
N ALA A 412 -112.02 -19.09 18.26
CA ALA A 412 -112.92 -20.23 18.35
C ALA A 412 -114.25 -19.97 17.59
N ASN A 413 -114.75 -20.99 16.91
CA ASN A 413 -115.94 -20.95 16.05
C ASN A 413 -115.81 -20.04 14.80
N GLN A 414 -114.59 -19.66 14.42
CA GLN A 414 -114.33 -19.12 13.10
C GLN A 414 -113.97 -20.23 12.11
N VAL A 415 -114.41 -20.05 10.86
CA VAL A 415 -114.05 -20.86 9.70
C VAL A 415 -113.20 -20.02 8.75
N LEU A 416 -112.22 -20.63 8.09
CA LEU A 416 -111.42 -19.94 7.09
C LEU A 416 -112.27 -19.76 5.84
N THR A 417 -112.41 -18.52 5.41
CA THR A 417 -113.16 -18.14 4.21
C THR A 417 -112.27 -17.34 3.28
N VAL A 418 -112.75 -17.00 2.09
CA VAL A 418 -112.07 -16.10 1.17
C VAL A 418 -112.87 -14.81 1.08
N SER A 419 -112.23 -13.67 1.33
CA SER A 419 -112.81 -12.35 1.17
C SER A 419 -111.79 -11.44 0.50
N GLY A 420 -112.21 -10.71 -0.55
CA GLY A 420 -111.31 -9.86 -1.32
C GLY A 420 -110.18 -10.61 -2.05
N GLY A 421 -110.31 -11.93 -2.25
CA GLY A 421 -109.30 -12.76 -2.93
C GLY A 421 -108.20 -13.31 -2.02
N VAL A 422 -108.23 -13.02 -0.72
CA VAL A 422 -107.27 -13.52 0.28
C VAL A 422 -107.98 -14.34 1.36
N PRO A 423 -107.27 -15.25 2.06
CA PRO A 423 -107.85 -16.03 3.14
C PRO A 423 -108.14 -15.15 4.37
N VAL A 424 -109.35 -15.25 4.93
CA VAL A 424 -109.81 -14.48 6.10
C VAL A 424 -110.69 -15.34 7.01
N TRP A 425 -110.54 -15.23 8.33
CA TRP A 425 -111.40 -15.91 9.30
C TRP A 425 -112.77 -15.25 9.43
N ALA A 426 -113.85 -16.02 9.36
CA ALA A 426 -115.24 -15.56 9.51
C ALA A 426 -116.03 -16.44 10.49
N ALA A 427 -117.10 -15.91 11.09
CA ALA A 427 -117.94 -16.67 12.04
C ALA A 427 -118.72 -17.81 11.36
N ASN A 428 -118.87 -18.96 12.03
CA ASN A 428 -119.68 -20.08 11.54
C ASN A 428 -121.19 -19.82 11.74
N ALA A 429 -121.97 -19.72 10.65
CA ALA A 429 -123.34 -19.18 10.67
C ALA A 429 -124.48 -20.21 10.52
N ASP A 430 -124.22 -21.52 10.59
CA ASP A 430 -125.25 -22.55 10.37
C ASP A 430 -125.67 -23.27 11.67
N ALA A 431 -126.91 -23.05 12.11
CA ALA A 431 -127.53 -23.65 13.29
C ALA A 431 -129.02 -23.95 13.05
N THR A 432 -129.33 -25.08 12.40
CA THR A 432 -130.72 -25.59 12.31
C THR A 432 -130.79 -27.06 12.74
N THR A 433 -131.44 -27.32 13.89
CA THR A 433 -131.86 -28.64 14.39
C THR A 433 -133.34 -28.88 14.08
N VAL A 434 -133.74 -30.02 13.50
CA VAL A 434 -135.14 -30.38 13.15
C VAL A 434 -135.70 -31.42 14.15
N GLY A 435 -136.96 -31.30 14.60
CA GLY A 435 -137.61 -32.19 15.59
C GLY A 435 -139.04 -32.64 15.21
N ASP A 436 -139.48 -33.77 15.77
CA ASP A 436 -140.61 -34.69 15.37
C ASP A 436 -142.06 -34.15 15.37
N THR A 437 -142.32 -32.85 15.19
CA THR A 437 -143.69 -32.31 15.07
C THR A 437 -143.93 -31.47 13.82
N ASP A 438 -142.99 -31.47 12.87
CA ASP A 438 -143.17 -30.80 11.59
C ASP A 438 -144.10 -31.59 10.66
N THR A 439 -145.15 -30.92 10.21
CA THR A 439 -145.99 -31.35 9.09
C THR A 439 -145.14 -31.38 7.82
N LEU A 440 -144.81 -32.59 7.34
CA LEU A 440 -144.15 -32.79 6.06
C LEU A 440 -145.16 -32.56 4.92
N ASP A 441 -145.09 -31.39 4.28
CA ASP A 441 -145.79 -31.13 3.02
C ASP A 441 -145.13 -31.92 1.88
N LEU A 442 -145.51 -33.20 1.76
CA LEU A 442 -145.04 -34.07 0.69
C LEU A 442 -145.87 -33.85 -0.58
N VAL A 443 -145.41 -32.97 -1.46
CA VAL A 443 -146.00 -32.75 -2.79
C VAL A 443 -145.45 -33.80 -3.77
N LEU A 444 -146.23 -34.84 -4.09
CA LEU A 444 -145.86 -35.80 -5.14
C LEU A 444 -146.42 -35.35 -6.51
N THR A 445 -145.55 -34.83 -7.38
CA THR A 445 -145.88 -34.57 -8.79
C THR A 445 -145.37 -35.70 -9.70
N GLY A 446 -146.22 -36.19 -10.61
CA GLY A 446 -145.81 -37.11 -11.69
C GLY A 446 -145.77 -38.60 -11.32
N VAL A 447 -146.44 -39.02 -10.24
CA VAL A 447 -146.44 -40.42 -9.78
C VAL A 447 -147.76 -41.11 -10.16
N ASN A 448 -147.67 -42.18 -10.96
CA ASN A 448 -148.80 -43.02 -11.34
C ASN A 448 -148.95 -44.15 -10.31
N ILE A 449 -149.90 -44.03 -9.39
CA ILE A 449 -150.09 -45.01 -8.31
C ILE A 449 -151.09 -46.08 -8.77
N THR A 450 -150.57 -47.27 -9.10
CA THR A 450 -151.35 -48.41 -9.64
C THR A 450 -151.79 -49.43 -8.58
N GLY A 451 -151.72 -49.07 -7.30
CA GLY A 451 -152.20 -49.88 -6.17
C GLY A 451 -152.97 -49.04 -5.14
N ASN A 452 -153.67 -49.68 -4.21
CA ASN A 452 -154.38 -48.98 -3.14
C ASN A 452 -153.38 -48.24 -2.22
N VAL A 453 -153.57 -46.93 -2.05
CA VAL A 453 -152.88 -46.15 -1.03
C VAL A 453 -153.69 -46.21 0.26
N LEU A 454 -153.11 -46.85 1.28
CA LEU A 454 -153.73 -46.94 2.60
C LEU A 454 -153.17 -45.80 3.46
N PHE A 455 -153.96 -44.74 3.66
CA PHE A 455 -153.66 -43.72 4.67
C PHE A 455 -154.28 -44.17 6.00
N SER A 456 -153.48 -44.64 6.96
CA SER A 456 -153.98 -44.97 8.31
C SER A 456 -153.72 -43.79 9.26
N ALA A 457 -154.77 -43.16 9.76
CA ALA A 457 -154.70 -42.23 10.89
C ALA A 457 -155.58 -42.76 12.03
N THR A 458 -155.04 -42.80 13.25
CA THR A 458 -155.68 -43.38 14.45
C THR A 458 -156.83 -42.51 15.00
N ALA A 459 -156.97 -41.27 14.54
CA ALA A 459 -158.14 -40.41 14.71
C ALA A 459 -158.04 -39.23 13.74
N GLY A 460 -159.03 -39.04 12.87
CA GLY A 460 -159.10 -37.90 11.95
C GLY A 460 -159.58 -38.30 10.56
N ASN A 461 -160.61 -37.60 10.06
CA ASN A 461 -161.13 -37.80 8.71
C ASN A 461 -160.06 -37.48 7.67
N VAL A 462 -159.79 -38.42 6.76
CA VAL A 462 -159.02 -38.18 5.54
C VAL A 462 -159.90 -37.34 4.60
N SER A 463 -159.56 -36.07 4.42
CA SER A 463 -160.24 -35.20 3.46
C SER A 463 -159.60 -35.37 2.08
N HIS A 464 -160.29 -36.07 1.18
CA HIS A 464 -159.96 -36.10 -0.24
C HIS A 464 -160.70 -34.96 -0.95
N ASN A 465 -160.00 -33.88 -1.27
CA ASN A 465 -160.54 -32.79 -2.07
C ASN A 465 -160.17 -33.01 -3.54
N VAL A 466 -161.06 -33.65 -4.31
CA VAL A 466 -160.88 -33.89 -5.75
C VAL A 466 -161.84 -32.99 -6.52
N THR A 467 -161.30 -31.96 -7.17
CA THR A 467 -162.08 -31.04 -8.02
C THR A 467 -162.25 -31.65 -9.42
N GLY A 468 -163.43 -32.20 -9.73
CA GLY A 468 -163.79 -32.65 -11.08
C GLY A 468 -164.92 -33.69 -11.16
N VAL A 469 -166.17 -33.24 -11.29
CA VAL A 469 -167.42 -33.94 -11.67
C VAL A 469 -167.52 -35.44 -11.30
N ALA A 470 -168.06 -35.72 -10.12
CA ALA A 470 -168.76 -36.97 -9.84
C ALA A 470 -169.86 -36.68 -8.80
N VAL A 471 -171.08 -37.13 -9.07
CA VAL A 471 -172.21 -37.09 -8.12
C VAL A 471 -171.82 -37.96 -6.92
N LEU A 472 -171.76 -37.38 -5.72
CA LEU A 472 -171.26 -38.09 -4.53
C LEU A 472 -172.44 -38.49 -3.62
N PRO A 473 -172.48 -39.74 -3.11
CA PRO A 473 -173.37 -40.09 -2.02
C PRO A 473 -172.88 -39.41 -0.74
N GLN A 474 -173.76 -38.66 -0.09
CA GLN A 474 -173.55 -38.06 1.22
C GLN A 474 -174.45 -38.75 2.25
N THR A 475 -173.86 -39.13 3.37
CA THR A 475 -174.60 -39.64 4.53
C THR A 475 -174.49 -38.62 5.65
N GLU A 476 -175.64 -38.11 6.11
CA GLU A 476 -175.71 -37.27 7.32
C GLU A 476 -176.36 -38.04 8.47
N TYR A 477 -175.76 -37.93 9.65
CA TYR A 477 -176.26 -38.53 10.88
C TYR A 477 -176.83 -37.44 11.79
N PHE A 478 -178.07 -37.65 12.24
CA PHE A 478 -178.79 -36.78 13.14
C PHE A 478 -179.13 -37.53 14.42
N THR A 479 -179.22 -36.78 15.51
CA THR A 479 -179.72 -37.28 16.81
C THR A 479 -180.88 -36.38 17.23
N PRO A 480 -182.10 -36.57 16.70
CA PRO A 480 -183.25 -35.71 17.00
C PRO A 480 -183.61 -35.79 18.49
N ALA A 481 -184.01 -34.67 19.07
CA ALA A 481 -184.46 -34.61 20.46
C ALA A 481 -185.86 -35.23 20.63
N ASN A 482 -186.23 -35.58 21.86
CA ASN A 482 -187.55 -36.13 22.18
C ASN A 482 -188.66 -35.15 21.80
N GLY A 483 -189.59 -35.59 20.95
CA GLY A 483 -190.69 -34.77 20.44
C GLY A 483 -190.40 -34.08 19.11
N ASP A 484 -189.17 -34.12 18.59
CA ASP A 484 -188.86 -33.58 17.28
C ASP A 484 -189.63 -34.33 16.19
N THR A 485 -190.07 -33.60 15.18
CA THR A 485 -190.77 -34.14 14.01
C THR A 485 -190.02 -33.84 12.72
N THR A 486 -188.84 -33.22 12.79
CA THR A 486 -188.08 -32.81 11.61
C THR A 486 -186.58 -32.96 11.82
N VAL A 487 -185.85 -33.33 10.76
CA VAL A 487 -184.40 -33.13 10.65
C VAL A 487 -184.09 -32.30 9.41
N THR A 488 -183.07 -31.47 9.45
CA THR A 488 -182.69 -30.59 8.33
C THR A 488 -181.33 -30.99 7.80
N LEU A 489 -181.28 -31.39 6.54
CA LEU A 489 -180.05 -31.69 5.81
C LEU A 489 -179.25 -30.41 5.59
N ALA A 490 -177.91 -30.53 5.59
CA ALA A 490 -177.05 -29.37 5.34
C ALA A 490 -177.27 -28.78 3.93
N ILE A 491 -177.58 -29.63 2.94
CA ILE A 491 -177.82 -29.25 1.54
C ILE A 491 -179.06 -29.99 1.01
N ALA A 492 -179.80 -29.34 0.11
CA ALA A 492 -180.99 -29.94 -0.49
C ALA A 492 -180.56 -31.09 -1.42
N PRO A 493 -181.17 -32.30 -1.33
CA PRO A 493 -180.85 -33.39 -2.23
C PRO A 493 -181.06 -33.02 -3.69
N LEU A 494 -180.17 -33.50 -4.56
CA LEU A 494 -180.26 -33.26 -5.99
C LEU A 494 -181.58 -33.81 -6.54
N ALA A 495 -182.36 -32.95 -7.18
CA ALA A 495 -183.70 -33.29 -7.66
C ALA A 495 -183.68 -34.50 -8.61
N GLY A 496 -184.49 -35.52 -8.32
CA GLY A 496 -184.59 -36.76 -9.09
C GLY A 496 -183.71 -37.92 -8.60
N THR A 497 -182.87 -37.69 -7.57
CA THR A 497 -182.11 -38.77 -6.92
C THR A 497 -182.89 -39.36 -5.72
N PRO A 498 -182.72 -40.65 -5.40
CA PRO A 498 -183.41 -41.25 -4.26
C PRO A 498 -182.87 -40.65 -2.95
N VAL A 499 -183.74 -40.51 -1.94
CA VAL A 499 -183.33 -40.18 -0.58
C VAL A 499 -183.71 -41.34 0.31
N HIS A 500 -182.75 -41.87 1.06
CA HIS A 500 -182.97 -42.99 1.97
C HIS A 500 -182.82 -42.50 3.40
N VAL A 501 -183.93 -42.49 4.12
CA VAL A 501 -183.93 -42.16 5.54
C VAL A 501 -183.95 -43.47 6.32
N TYR A 502 -183.04 -43.60 7.27
CA TYR A 502 -182.96 -44.71 8.18
C TYR A 502 -183.22 -44.19 9.59
N ILE A 503 -184.22 -44.78 10.27
CA ILE A 503 -184.55 -44.47 11.65
C ILE A 503 -184.11 -45.65 12.50
N ASN A 504 -183.27 -45.41 13.51
CA ASN A 504 -182.69 -46.45 14.35
C ASN A 504 -181.96 -47.57 13.56
N GLY A 505 -181.45 -47.23 12.36
CA GLY A 505 -180.75 -48.16 11.46
C GLY A 505 -181.64 -48.93 10.48
N GLU A 506 -182.98 -48.83 10.54
CA GLU A 506 -183.89 -49.44 9.58
C GLU A 506 -184.42 -48.42 8.55
N ARG A 507 -184.55 -48.84 7.29
CA ARG A 507 -184.94 -47.95 6.18
C ARG A 507 -186.43 -47.61 6.26
N ALA A 508 -186.74 -46.34 6.52
CA ALA A 508 -188.09 -45.81 6.63
C ALA A 508 -188.73 -45.59 5.24
N PRO A 509 -189.93 -46.12 4.94
CA PRO A 509 -190.62 -45.89 3.68
C PRO A 509 -191.15 -44.45 3.52
N ILE A 510 -190.90 -43.83 2.37
CA ILE A 510 -191.21 -42.41 2.07
C ILE A 510 -192.71 -42.06 2.03
N THR A 511 -193.63 -43.03 1.96
CA THR A 511 -195.07 -42.71 1.83
C THR A 511 -195.86 -42.88 3.13
N THR A 512 -195.25 -43.46 4.16
CA THR A 512 -195.94 -43.77 5.42
C THR A 512 -195.27 -43.21 6.66
N GLU A 513 -193.98 -42.85 6.61
CA GLU A 513 -193.22 -42.47 7.81
C GLU A 513 -192.58 -41.09 7.74
N TRP A 514 -192.24 -40.59 6.55
CA TRP A 514 -191.61 -39.28 6.39
C TRP A 514 -191.93 -38.64 5.04
N SER A 515 -191.71 -37.34 4.93
CA SER A 515 -191.75 -36.58 3.68
C SER A 515 -190.58 -35.60 3.64
N ILE A 516 -190.17 -35.17 2.45
CA ILE A 516 -189.08 -34.20 2.30
C ILE A 516 -189.51 -33.01 1.45
N ALA A 517 -189.17 -31.81 1.90
CA ALA A 517 -189.33 -30.57 1.15
C ALA A 517 -188.03 -29.75 1.28
N GLY A 518 -187.31 -29.62 0.17
CA GLY A 518 -185.99 -28.98 0.17
C GLY A 518 -185.00 -29.78 1.03
N THR A 519 -184.47 -29.14 2.07
CA THR A 519 -183.54 -29.75 3.04
C THR A 519 -184.24 -30.41 4.22
N VAL A 520 -185.53 -30.17 4.44
CA VAL A 520 -186.21 -30.57 5.67
C VAL A 520 -186.94 -31.88 5.44
N ILE A 521 -186.56 -32.90 6.20
CA ILE A 521 -187.28 -34.16 6.30
C ILE A 521 -188.21 -34.06 7.50
N THR A 522 -189.50 -34.28 7.27
CA THR A 522 -190.55 -34.26 8.29
C THR A 522 -191.09 -35.66 8.49
N PHE A 523 -191.17 -36.10 9.74
CA PHE A 523 -191.63 -37.42 10.14
C PHE A 523 -193.08 -37.38 10.62
N VAL A 524 -193.85 -38.40 10.28
CA VAL A 524 -195.29 -38.48 10.59
C VAL A 524 -195.53 -38.70 12.10
N THR A 525 -194.62 -39.39 12.78
CA THR A 525 -194.63 -39.60 14.23
C THR A 525 -193.46 -38.92 14.90
N ALA A 526 -193.70 -38.21 16.01
CA ALA A 526 -192.65 -37.56 16.78
C ALA A 526 -191.66 -38.57 17.37
N PHE A 527 -190.37 -38.23 17.36
CA PHE A 527 -189.31 -39.11 17.87
C PHE A 527 -189.44 -39.29 19.38
N ALA A 528 -189.66 -40.53 19.83
CA ALA A 528 -189.58 -40.92 21.23
C ALA A 528 -188.27 -41.70 21.46
N PRO A 529 -187.37 -41.24 22.35
CA PRO A 529 -186.14 -41.98 22.62
C PRO A 529 -186.46 -43.25 23.40
N SER A 530 -186.30 -44.42 22.76
CA SER A 530 -186.27 -45.69 23.46
C SER A 530 -184.84 -45.96 23.94
N ALA A 531 -184.64 -46.19 25.24
CA ALA A 531 -183.32 -46.55 25.75
C ALA A 531 -183.08 -48.05 25.53
N GLY A 532 -182.31 -48.45 24.50
CA GLY A 532 -181.94 -49.87 24.40
C GLY A 532 -181.25 -50.42 23.14
N ALA A 533 -181.17 -49.72 22.00
CA ALA A 533 -180.49 -50.22 20.79
C ALA A 533 -179.29 -49.35 20.36
N GLN A 534 -178.28 -49.95 19.71
CA GLN A 534 -177.00 -49.30 19.34
C GLN A 534 -177.14 -48.08 18.43
N PHE A 535 -178.27 -47.95 17.72
CA PHE A 535 -178.62 -46.78 16.90
C PHE A 535 -179.90 -46.09 17.39
N SER A 536 -180.33 -46.36 18.63
CA SER A 536 -181.58 -45.84 19.15
C SER A 536 -181.53 -44.33 19.31
N GLY A 537 -182.48 -43.63 18.70
CA GLY A 537 -182.57 -42.18 18.66
C GLY A 537 -181.71 -41.53 17.57
N GLN A 538 -181.13 -42.30 16.65
CA GLN A 538 -180.40 -41.75 15.50
C GLN A 538 -181.18 -41.90 14.20
N VAL A 539 -181.12 -40.84 13.40
CA VAL A 539 -181.61 -40.81 12.02
C VAL A 539 -180.38 -40.65 11.12
N SER A 540 -180.20 -41.55 10.16
CA SER A 540 -179.22 -41.33 9.09
C SER A 540 -179.94 -41.14 7.77
N VAL A 541 -179.47 -40.18 6.98
CA VAL A 541 -180.04 -39.87 5.67
C VAL A 541 -178.94 -39.99 4.64
N ASP A 542 -179.15 -40.92 3.71
CA ASP A 542 -178.32 -41.05 2.52
C ASP A 542 -179.00 -40.32 1.36
N TYR A 543 -178.27 -39.38 0.79
CA TYR A 543 -178.73 -38.58 -0.34
C TYR A 543 -177.57 -38.18 -1.25
N TRP A 544 -177.87 -37.70 -2.45
CA TRP A 544 -176.86 -37.31 -3.44
C TRP A 544 -176.87 -35.80 -3.64
N ILE A 545 -175.67 -35.23 -3.75
CA ILE A 545 -175.42 -33.80 -4.01
C ILE A 545 -174.65 -33.58 -5.31
#